data_AF-A0A7C5XEW9-F1
#
_entry.id   AF-A0A7C5XEW9-F1
#
_cell.length_a   1.000
_cell.length_b   1.000
_cell.length_c   1.000
_cell.angle_alpha   90.00
_cell.angle_beta   90.00
_cell.angle_gamma   90.00
#
_symmetry.space_group_name_H-M   'P 1'
#
loop_
_entity.id
_entity.type
_entity.pdbx_description
1 polymer ?
#
loop_
_entity_poly.entity_id
_entity_poly.type
_entity_poly.pdbx_seq_one_letter_code
_entity_poly.pdbx_strand_id
1 'polypeptide(L)'
;METKSNGKNGGDVKISNINPIAKKISFILSISTINVILLLLPYTNLRSQTEDENISQKKAYYPDEIERFNVVLLFESPPSYNEILQKAASVGLDKALELLPFNEQKKDEIKKRKKINSSDFVKKFSIDGRSEKPEGIEIFASLLFDMKRLIRAISNEEPEPKYTIDCYYIEPIIKSVLEEFQSSANIKCELNEEKADFVQPSRLEIKIKGEISNKGKMEKLDFSKTFLFFSNPPYDEIKEEIQNYISSKFGKTKKIEEQKILVIVKKDKLNEIISSLRKKAFIYSVIPFYVLRDGEKIKSEIVIRYFSDIPQETILSMTKDIVSKSEGEITE
;
A
#
# COMPACT_ATOMS: atom_id res chain seq x y z
N MET A 1 -13.66 36.87 -80.79
CA MET A 1 -14.28 37.06 -79.47
C MET A 1 -13.30 37.80 -78.58
N GLU A 2 -13.70 39.02 -78.20
CA GLU A 2 -13.29 39.89 -77.06
C GLU A 2 -11.96 39.58 -76.35
N THR A 3 -10.90 40.38 -76.52
CA THR A 3 -10.54 41.73 -76.01
C THR A 3 -9.70 41.74 -74.73
N LYS A 4 -8.43 42.15 -74.91
CA LYS A 4 -7.68 43.20 -74.20
C LYS A 4 -7.87 43.38 -72.69
N SER A 5 -6.74 43.39 -71.95
CA SER A 5 -6.26 44.54 -71.17
C SER A 5 -4.95 44.14 -70.44
N ASN A 6 -3.73 44.47 -70.89
CA ASN A 6 -3.02 45.76 -70.90
C ASN A 6 -2.75 46.43 -69.54
N GLY A 7 -1.46 46.67 -69.27
CA GLY A 7 -0.93 47.75 -68.43
C GLY A 7 -0.26 47.29 -67.12
N LYS A 8 0.96 47.73 -66.75
CA LYS A 8 1.99 48.52 -67.41
C LYS A 8 3.25 48.43 -66.53
N ASN A 9 4.40 48.36 -67.20
CA ASN A 9 5.79 48.47 -66.74
C ASN A 9 6.07 49.45 -65.58
N GLY A 10 7.14 49.17 -64.83
CA GLY A 10 7.87 50.23 -64.13
C GLY A 10 8.97 49.78 -63.17
N GLY A 11 10.22 49.73 -63.67
CA GLY A 11 11.35 50.40 -63.01
C GLY A 11 12.11 49.67 -61.90
N ASP A 12 13.39 49.44 -62.18
CA ASP A 12 14.48 49.20 -61.22
C ASP A 12 14.47 50.19 -60.03
N VAL A 13 14.99 49.77 -58.88
CA VAL A 13 16.12 50.43 -58.17
C VAL A 13 16.58 49.55 -56.99
N LYS A 14 17.89 49.30 -56.96
CA LYS A 14 18.68 48.76 -55.84
C LYS A 14 18.49 49.59 -54.57
N ILE A 15 18.25 48.95 -53.42
CA ILE A 15 18.63 49.52 -52.12
C ILE A 15 19.91 48.82 -51.66
N SER A 16 21.03 49.44 -52.01
CA SER A 16 22.31 49.26 -51.33
C SER A 16 22.24 49.77 -49.89
N ASN A 17 22.94 49.07 -48.99
CA ASN A 17 23.42 49.55 -47.68
C ASN A 17 22.38 50.04 -46.65
N ILE A 18 21.98 49.11 -45.77
CA ILE A 18 21.65 49.44 -44.38
C ILE A 18 22.72 48.83 -43.47
N ASN A 19 23.76 49.65 -43.28
CA ASN A 19 24.62 49.86 -42.12
C ASN A 19 24.88 48.69 -41.12
N PRO A 20 26.14 48.24 -40.90
CA PRO A 20 26.48 47.22 -39.89
C PRO A 20 26.19 47.65 -38.44
N ILE A 21 25.81 48.90 -38.21
CA ILE A 21 25.35 49.42 -36.90
C ILE A 21 23.95 48.87 -36.54
N ALA A 22 23.09 48.56 -37.51
CA ALA A 22 21.74 48.04 -37.24
C ALA A 22 21.74 46.57 -36.74
N LYS A 23 22.76 45.78 -37.08
CA LYS A 23 22.95 44.42 -36.52
C LYS A 23 23.50 44.45 -35.08
N LYS A 24 24.27 45.47 -34.70
CA LYS A 24 24.80 45.61 -33.33
C LYS A 24 23.77 46.09 -32.32
N ILE A 25 22.77 46.87 -32.73
CA ILE A 25 21.70 47.33 -31.82
C ILE A 25 20.71 46.20 -31.48
N SER A 26 20.44 45.29 -32.42
CA SER A 26 19.62 44.08 -32.16
C SER A 26 20.27 43.10 -31.17
N PHE A 27 21.60 43.09 -31.07
CA PHE A 27 22.33 42.21 -30.14
C PHE A 27 22.46 42.81 -28.73
N ILE A 28 22.52 44.14 -28.60
CA ILE A 28 22.61 44.83 -27.29
C ILE A 28 21.23 44.91 -26.61
N LEU A 29 20.14 45.02 -27.37
CA LEU A 29 18.77 44.95 -26.81
C LEU A 29 18.33 43.53 -26.41
N SER A 30 19.03 42.48 -26.84
CA SER A 30 18.78 41.10 -26.40
C SER A 30 19.63 40.69 -25.18
N ILE A 31 20.68 41.44 -24.85
CA ILE A 31 21.55 41.21 -23.68
C ILE A 31 21.13 42.06 -22.48
N SER A 32 20.33 43.11 -22.69
CA SER A 32 19.91 44.05 -21.62
C SER A 32 18.64 43.64 -20.86
N THR A 33 17.98 42.53 -21.22
CA THR A 33 16.70 42.11 -20.61
C THR A 33 16.78 40.83 -19.78
N ILE A 34 17.94 40.19 -19.64
CA ILE A 34 18.11 38.99 -18.81
C ILE A 34 19.39 39.12 -17.99
N ASN A 35 19.45 40.11 -17.10
CA ASN A 35 20.36 40.10 -15.95
C ASN A 35 20.02 41.11 -14.84
N VAL A 36 18.73 41.23 -14.49
CA VAL A 36 18.31 41.80 -13.19
C VAL A 36 17.10 41.02 -12.65
N ILE A 37 17.28 39.72 -12.40
CA ILE A 37 16.54 39.00 -11.35
C ILE A 37 17.57 38.12 -10.63
N LEU A 38 18.53 38.77 -9.99
CA LEU A 38 19.17 38.22 -8.81
C LEU A 38 18.55 38.94 -7.61
N LEU A 39 18.22 38.17 -6.58
CA LEU A 39 17.66 38.54 -5.27
C LEU A 39 16.13 38.45 -5.15
N LEU A 40 15.73 37.50 -4.29
CA LEU A 40 14.41 37.31 -3.66
C LEU A 40 13.43 36.35 -4.36
N LEU A 41 13.80 35.08 -4.47
CA LEU A 41 12.82 34.01 -4.23
C LEU A 41 13.36 33.11 -3.10
N PRO A 42 12.70 33.08 -1.93
CA PRO A 42 13.08 32.17 -0.87
C PRO A 42 12.86 30.72 -1.31
N TYR A 43 13.74 29.86 -0.81
CA TYR A 43 13.65 28.41 -0.75
C TYR A 43 12.26 27.93 -0.30
N THR A 44 11.32 27.78 -1.24
CA THR A 44 10.11 26.96 -1.10
C THR A 44 9.59 26.63 -2.50
N ASN A 45 10.16 25.59 -3.13
CA ASN A 45 9.47 24.80 -4.15
C ASN A 45 10.32 23.57 -4.51
N LEU A 46 10.43 22.65 -3.55
CA LEU A 46 10.41 21.22 -3.85
C LEU A 46 8.99 20.91 -4.38
N ARG A 47 8.70 21.36 -5.60
CA ARG A 47 7.48 20.97 -6.29
C ARG A 47 7.89 19.84 -7.22
N SER A 48 7.62 18.61 -6.78
CA SER A 48 7.64 17.45 -7.66
C SER A 48 6.80 17.79 -8.88
N GLN A 49 7.44 17.88 -10.05
CA GLN A 49 6.73 17.84 -11.31
C GLN A 49 6.22 16.41 -11.52
N THR A 50 5.13 16.09 -10.84
CA THR A 50 4.15 15.12 -11.34
C THR A 50 3.16 15.94 -12.14
N GLU A 51 2.94 15.54 -13.39
CA GLU A 51 1.96 16.13 -14.29
C GLU A 51 0.60 16.25 -13.58
N ASP A 52 0.11 17.48 -13.45
CA ASP A 52 -1.25 17.78 -12.99
C ASP A 52 -2.23 17.44 -14.11
N GLU A 53 -2.60 16.17 -14.25
CA GLU A 53 -3.82 15.80 -14.95
C GLU A 53 -5.03 16.10 -14.03
N ASN A 54 -5.82 17.11 -14.44
CA ASN A 54 -7.20 17.41 -14.02
C ASN A 54 -7.77 16.59 -12.84
N ILE A 55 -7.52 17.07 -11.62
CA ILE A 55 -8.11 16.54 -10.37
C ILE A 55 -9.57 17.02 -10.27
N SER A 56 -10.48 16.39 -11.02
CA SER A 56 -11.93 16.57 -10.87
C SER A 56 -12.70 15.25 -10.69
N GLN A 57 -11.97 14.16 -10.44
CA GLN A 57 -12.49 12.90 -9.89
C GLN A 57 -11.26 12.08 -9.49
N LYS A 58 -10.65 12.39 -8.34
CA LYS A 58 -9.55 11.57 -7.81
C LYS A 58 -10.13 10.17 -7.54
N LYS A 59 -9.86 9.21 -8.43
CA LYS A 59 -9.98 7.79 -8.10
C LYS A 59 -9.26 7.61 -6.77
N ALA A 60 -9.96 7.12 -5.76
CA ALA A 60 -9.34 6.80 -4.50
C ALA A 60 -8.20 5.81 -4.78
N TYR A 61 -6.98 6.20 -4.42
CA TYR A 61 -5.78 5.40 -4.64
C TYR A 61 -5.48 4.63 -3.36
N TYR A 62 -5.29 3.31 -3.49
CA TYR A 62 -4.99 2.42 -2.38
C TYR A 62 -3.69 1.68 -2.69
N PRO A 63 -2.61 1.95 -1.94
CA PRO A 63 -1.30 1.37 -2.21
C PRO A 63 -1.34 -0.15 -2.12
N ASP A 64 -0.66 -0.80 -3.04
CA ASP A 64 -0.34 -2.22 -2.98
C ASP A 64 0.73 -2.47 -1.92
N GLU A 65 0.90 -3.74 -1.52
CA GLU A 65 1.88 -4.20 -0.53
C GLU A 65 3.30 -3.75 -0.89
N ILE A 66 3.63 -3.78 -2.19
CA ILE A 66 4.88 -3.27 -2.74
C ILE A 66 4.56 -2.16 -3.74
N GLU A 67 5.08 -0.95 -3.48
CA GLU A 67 4.95 0.20 -4.38
C GLU A 67 6.27 0.49 -5.10
N ARG A 68 6.18 0.91 -6.36
CA ARG A 68 7.37 1.35 -7.11
C ARG A 68 7.47 2.86 -7.07
N PHE A 69 8.54 3.37 -6.48
CA PHE A 69 8.87 4.79 -6.56
C PHE A 69 10.02 5.03 -7.52
N ASN A 70 9.80 5.93 -8.47
CA ASN A 70 10.88 6.53 -9.26
C ASN A 70 11.29 7.83 -8.58
N VAL A 71 12.59 8.01 -8.36
CA VAL A 71 13.14 9.17 -7.67
C VAL A 71 14.26 9.79 -8.50
N VAL A 72 14.32 11.11 -8.46
CA VAL A 72 15.40 11.91 -9.07
C VAL A 72 16.16 12.55 -7.93
N LEU A 73 17.46 12.33 -7.88
CA LEU A 73 18.33 12.76 -6.78
C LEU A 73 19.47 13.60 -7.32
N LEU A 74 19.67 14.78 -6.74
CA LEU A 74 20.80 15.65 -7.08
C LEU A 74 21.89 15.56 -6.00
N PHE A 75 23.15 15.46 -6.42
CA PHE A 75 24.33 15.41 -5.55
C PHE A 75 25.38 16.43 -6.02
N GLU A 76 25.97 17.18 -5.10
CA GLU A 76 26.99 18.20 -5.43
C GLU A 76 28.30 17.59 -5.95
N SER A 77 28.57 16.32 -5.63
CA SER A 77 29.75 15.57 -6.05
C SER A 77 29.39 14.11 -6.33
N PRO A 78 30.25 13.33 -7.02
CA PRO A 78 29.96 11.94 -7.35
C PRO A 78 29.62 11.10 -6.11
N PRO A 79 28.37 10.63 -5.96
CA PRO A 79 27.98 9.89 -4.78
C PRO A 79 28.37 8.41 -4.89
N SER A 80 28.64 7.80 -3.74
CA SER A 80 28.72 6.34 -3.62
C SER A 80 27.34 5.70 -3.80
N TYR A 81 27.33 4.40 -4.16
CA TYR A 81 26.08 3.64 -4.28
C TYR A 81 25.23 3.70 -3.00
N ASN A 82 25.87 3.62 -1.83
CA ASN A 82 25.18 3.65 -0.54
C ASN A 82 24.56 5.01 -0.25
N GLU A 83 25.22 6.11 -0.61
CA GLU A 83 24.63 7.46 -0.47
C GLU A 83 23.41 7.62 -1.37
N ILE A 84 23.46 7.10 -2.59
CA ILE A 84 22.30 7.09 -3.49
C ILE A 84 21.17 6.27 -2.88
N LEU A 85 21.43 5.06 -2.41
CA LEU A 85 20.43 4.19 -1.79
C LEU A 85 19.78 4.85 -0.57
N GLN A 86 20.57 5.43 0.33
CA GLN A 86 20.05 6.06 1.55
C GLN A 86 19.18 7.28 1.23
N LYS A 87 19.63 8.13 0.30
CA LYS A 87 18.86 9.30 -0.13
C LYS A 87 17.59 8.88 -0.90
N ALA A 88 17.68 7.88 -1.77
CA ALA A 88 16.53 7.30 -2.48
C ALA A 88 15.52 6.71 -1.50
N ALA A 89 15.98 5.94 -0.51
CA ALA A 89 15.14 5.34 0.51
C ALA A 89 14.44 6.40 1.35
N SER A 90 15.16 7.47 1.75
CA SER A 90 14.57 8.61 2.46
C SER A 90 13.44 9.26 1.65
N VAL A 91 13.68 9.58 0.38
CA VAL A 91 12.65 10.15 -0.51
C VAL A 91 11.51 9.17 -0.74
N GLY A 92 11.81 7.87 -0.86
CA GLY A 92 10.83 6.80 -0.97
C GLY A 92 9.91 6.72 0.25
N LEU A 93 10.46 6.89 1.46
CA LEU A 93 9.69 6.95 2.70
C LEU A 93 8.76 8.18 2.71
N ASP A 94 9.24 9.34 2.28
CA ASP A 94 8.40 10.54 2.18
C ASP A 94 7.21 10.32 1.23
N LYS A 95 7.48 9.79 0.03
CA LYS A 95 6.43 9.43 -0.95
C LYS A 95 5.47 8.38 -0.41
N ALA A 96 5.98 7.36 0.29
CA ALA A 96 5.14 6.33 0.90
C ALA A 96 4.17 6.92 1.93
N LEU A 97 4.65 7.83 2.78
CA LEU A 97 3.82 8.48 3.80
C LEU A 97 2.74 9.40 3.19
N GLU A 98 2.98 9.99 2.02
CA GLU A 98 1.98 10.76 1.28
C GLU A 98 0.78 9.91 0.83
N LEU A 99 1.01 8.62 0.55
CA LEU A 99 -0.04 7.68 0.15
C LEU A 99 -0.90 7.18 1.31
N LEU A 100 -0.48 7.40 2.56
CA LEU A 100 -1.22 6.96 3.74
C LEU A 100 -2.36 7.95 4.06
N PRO A 101 -3.53 7.46 4.50
CA PRO A 101 -4.68 8.29 4.86
C PRO A 101 -4.50 8.94 6.25
N PHE A 102 -3.31 9.46 6.52
CA PHE A 102 -2.95 10.12 7.78
C PHE A 102 -2.92 11.64 7.58
N ASN A 103 -3.22 12.38 8.64
CA ASN A 103 -3.01 13.83 8.65
C ASN A 103 -1.51 14.17 8.72
N GLU A 104 -1.15 15.39 8.36
CA GLU A 104 0.25 15.85 8.36
C GLU A 104 0.90 15.73 9.74
N GLN A 105 0.14 15.97 10.82
CA GLN A 105 0.64 15.81 12.19
C GLN A 105 1.12 14.37 12.49
N LYS A 106 0.34 13.36 12.11
CA LYS A 106 0.70 11.95 12.29
C LYS A 106 1.86 11.56 11.38
N LYS A 107 1.91 12.07 10.14
CA LYS A 107 3.06 11.86 9.24
C LYS A 107 4.35 12.45 9.82
N ASP A 108 4.30 13.66 10.36
CA ASP A 108 5.43 14.31 11.02
C ASP A 108 5.88 13.56 12.28
N GLU A 109 4.93 13.06 13.08
CA GLU A 109 5.23 12.23 14.24
C GLU A 109 5.99 10.96 13.83
N ILE A 110 5.52 10.29 12.77
CA ILE A 110 6.13 9.08 12.21
C ILE A 110 7.56 9.36 11.75
N LYS A 111 7.79 10.45 11.00
CA LYS A 111 9.13 10.85 10.52
C LYS A 111 10.09 11.17 11.68
N LYS A 112 9.58 11.77 12.77
CA LYS A 112 10.39 12.15 13.94
C LYS A 112 10.70 10.97 14.87
N ARG A 113 9.96 9.86 14.81
CA ARG A 113 10.29 8.64 15.55
C ARG A 113 11.62 8.10 15.02
N LYS A 114 12.69 8.26 15.81
CA LYS A 114 14.09 7.81 15.55
C LYS A 114 14.28 6.30 15.23
N LYS A 115 13.21 5.52 15.07
CA LYS A 115 13.21 4.06 14.90
C LYS A 115 13.01 3.58 13.46
N ILE A 116 12.68 4.45 12.50
CA ILE A 116 12.38 4.05 11.13
C ILE A 116 13.60 4.30 10.25
N ASN A 117 14.35 3.24 9.95
CA ASN A 117 15.39 3.28 8.93
C ASN A 117 14.73 3.07 7.56
N SER A 118 14.73 4.09 6.71
CA SER A 118 14.06 4.06 5.40
C SER A 118 14.53 2.92 4.51
N SER A 119 15.80 2.51 4.63
CA SER A 119 16.36 1.40 3.86
C SER A 119 15.76 0.03 4.22
N ASP A 120 15.16 -0.14 5.40
CA ASP A 120 14.53 -1.40 5.83
C ASP A 120 13.29 -1.76 4.98
N PHE A 121 12.71 -0.77 4.30
CA PHE A 121 11.50 -0.94 3.49
C PHE A 121 11.83 -1.09 2.00
N VAL A 122 13.09 -0.96 1.59
CA VAL A 122 13.49 -1.12 0.19
C VAL A 122 13.74 -2.60 -0.11
N LYS A 123 12.85 -3.23 -0.88
CA LYS A 123 13.00 -4.64 -1.33
C LYS A 123 13.97 -4.77 -2.50
N LYS A 124 13.97 -3.79 -3.40
CA LYS A 124 14.82 -3.74 -4.59
C LYS A 124 15.12 -2.29 -4.92
N PHE A 125 16.34 -2.04 -5.38
CA PHE A 125 16.80 -0.72 -5.79
C PHE A 125 17.61 -0.84 -7.08
N SER A 126 17.38 0.07 -8.02
CA SER A 126 18.17 0.20 -9.24
C SER A 126 18.48 1.67 -9.52
N ILE A 127 19.66 1.90 -10.08
CA ILE A 127 20.02 3.18 -10.70
C ILE A 127 19.71 3.03 -12.18
N ASP A 128 18.76 3.81 -12.65
CA ASP A 128 18.22 3.73 -14.00
C ASP A 128 18.95 4.68 -14.95
N GLY A 129 19.61 5.73 -14.42
CA GLY A 129 20.40 6.66 -15.21
C GLY A 129 21.17 7.68 -14.37
N ARG A 130 22.09 8.38 -15.04
CA ARG A 130 22.88 9.49 -14.46
C ARG A 130 22.99 10.62 -15.48
N SER A 131 23.01 11.85 -15.00
CA SER A 131 23.13 13.05 -15.83
C SER A 131 23.96 14.11 -15.09
N GLU A 132 24.89 14.75 -15.79
CA GLU A 132 25.65 15.89 -15.24
C GLU A 132 24.84 17.18 -15.44
N LYS A 133 24.71 17.96 -14.36
CA LYS A 133 24.03 19.25 -14.29
C LYS A 133 25.00 20.31 -13.78
N PRO A 134 24.77 21.61 -14.07
CA PRO A 134 25.57 22.69 -13.48
C PRO A 134 25.60 22.65 -11.94
N GLU A 135 24.53 22.16 -11.32
CA GLU A 135 24.36 22.06 -9.87
C GLU A 135 24.93 20.75 -9.27
N GLY A 136 25.43 19.82 -10.10
CA GLY A 136 26.01 18.56 -9.65
C GLY A 136 25.60 17.36 -10.51
N ILE A 137 25.54 16.17 -9.93
CA ILE A 137 25.19 14.92 -10.60
C ILE A 137 23.76 14.53 -10.22
N GLU A 138 22.91 14.45 -11.24
CA GLU A 138 21.55 13.95 -11.17
C GLU A 138 21.54 12.42 -11.37
N ILE A 139 20.88 11.72 -10.47
CA ILE A 139 20.71 10.26 -10.49
C ILE A 139 19.22 9.94 -10.59
N PHE A 140 18.86 9.15 -11.60
CA PHE A 140 17.54 8.56 -11.72
C PHE A 140 17.59 7.17 -11.11
N ALA A 141 16.74 6.90 -10.14
CA ALA A 141 16.67 5.61 -9.47
C ALA A 141 15.23 5.16 -9.31
N SER A 142 15.04 3.84 -9.25
CA SER A 142 13.78 3.25 -8.87
C SER A 142 13.94 2.28 -7.70
N LEU A 143 12.92 2.25 -6.86
CA LEU A 143 12.88 1.41 -5.68
C LEU A 143 11.51 0.73 -5.53
N LEU A 144 11.55 -0.55 -5.17
CA LEU A 144 10.38 -1.30 -4.73
C LEU A 144 10.30 -1.16 -3.21
N PHE A 145 9.30 -0.43 -2.74
CA PHE A 145 9.08 -0.08 -1.35
C PHE A 145 8.00 -0.94 -0.73
N ASP A 146 8.27 -1.52 0.43
CA ASP A 146 7.36 -2.39 1.17
C ASP A 146 6.41 -1.55 2.05
N MET A 147 5.25 -1.21 1.47
CA MET A 147 4.22 -0.42 2.12
C MET A 147 3.60 -1.15 3.30
N LYS A 148 3.38 -2.46 3.18
CA LYS A 148 2.77 -3.26 4.26
C LYS A 148 3.69 -3.31 5.48
N ARG A 149 4.99 -3.51 5.27
CA ARG A 149 6.00 -3.46 6.33
C ARG A 149 6.12 -2.07 6.95
N LEU A 150 6.02 -1.00 6.14
CA LEU A 150 6.00 0.37 6.66
C LEU A 150 4.80 0.60 7.59
N ILE A 151 3.59 0.23 7.16
CA ILE A 151 2.37 0.43 7.96
C ILE A 151 2.44 -0.36 9.27
N ARG A 152 2.97 -1.59 9.22
CA ARG A 152 3.28 -2.38 10.44
C ARG A 152 4.21 -1.63 11.39
N ALA A 153 5.34 -1.14 10.88
CA ALA A 153 6.31 -0.41 11.69
C ALA A 153 5.71 0.88 12.31
N ILE A 154 4.88 1.59 11.56
CA ILE A 154 4.18 2.81 12.02
C ILE A 154 3.15 2.49 13.10
N SER A 155 2.40 1.41 12.91
CA SER A 155 1.41 0.92 13.87
C SER A 155 2.02 0.36 15.15
N ASN A 156 3.34 0.54 15.34
CA ASN A 156 4.13 0.00 16.46
C ASN A 156 3.97 -1.52 16.57
N GLU A 157 3.87 -2.21 15.43
CA GLU A 157 3.90 -3.66 15.44
C GLU A 157 5.33 -4.14 15.68
N GLU A 158 5.47 -5.09 16.61
CA GLU A 158 6.70 -5.86 16.78
C GLU A 158 7.10 -6.56 15.47
N PRO A 159 8.37 -7.02 15.31
CA PRO A 159 8.76 -7.84 14.16
C PRO A 159 7.73 -8.95 13.89
N GLU A 160 7.57 -9.28 12.60
CA GLU A 160 6.53 -10.23 12.19
C GLU A 160 6.56 -11.50 13.05
N PRO A 161 5.44 -11.83 13.70
CA PRO A 161 5.36 -13.04 14.49
C PRO A 161 5.58 -14.25 13.60
N LYS A 162 6.46 -15.15 14.05
CA LYS A 162 6.74 -16.40 13.37
C LYS A 162 5.79 -17.47 13.88
N TYR A 163 5.12 -18.14 12.95
CA TYR A 163 4.15 -19.17 13.25
C TYR A 163 4.64 -20.51 12.73
N THR A 164 4.51 -21.54 13.56
CA THR A 164 4.54 -22.95 13.16
C THR A 164 3.28 -23.55 13.77
N ILE A 165 2.20 -23.63 12.98
CA ILE A 165 0.89 -24.08 13.46
C ILE A 165 0.54 -25.34 12.67
N ASP A 166 0.32 -26.43 13.38
CA ASP A 166 -0.08 -27.73 12.82
C ASP A 166 -1.47 -28.08 13.36
N CYS A 167 -2.52 -27.56 12.71
CA CYS A 167 -3.89 -27.57 13.24
C CYS A 167 -4.99 -27.81 12.19
N TYR A 168 -4.67 -28.47 11.08
CA TYR A 168 -5.64 -28.83 10.03
C TYR A 168 -6.55 -27.65 9.62
N TYR A 169 -7.87 -27.87 9.56
CA TYR A 169 -8.85 -26.89 9.10
C TYR A 169 -9.10 -25.73 10.09
N ILE A 170 -8.67 -25.85 11.36
CA ILE A 170 -8.79 -24.76 12.34
C ILE A 170 -7.53 -23.88 12.42
N GLU A 171 -6.45 -24.23 11.72
CA GLU A 171 -5.23 -23.42 11.65
C GLU A 171 -5.52 -21.94 11.31
N PRO A 172 -6.38 -21.61 10.32
CA PRO A 172 -6.68 -20.21 10.02
C PRO A 172 -7.29 -19.45 11.21
N ILE A 173 -8.08 -20.12 12.05
CA ILE A 173 -8.70 -19.52 13.24
C ILE A 173 -7.65 -19.24 14.31
N ILE A 174 -6.77 -20.20 14.58
CA ILE A 174 -5.71 -20.05 15.59
C ILE A 174 -4.73 -18.97 15.16
N LYS A 175 -4.27 -19.02 13.91
CA LYS A 175 -3.40 -17.99 13.33
C LYS A 175 -4.04 -16.62 13.46
N SER A 176 -5.32 -16.54 13.10
CA SER A 176 -6.13 -15.33 13.23
C SER A 176 -6.14 -14.78 14.66
N VAL A 177 -6.37 -15.62 15.68
CA VAL A 177 -6.32 -15.16 17.07
C VAL A 177 -4.92 -14.69 17.45
N LEU A 178 -3.88 -15.49 17.19
CA LEU A 178 -2.49 -15.16 17.56
C LEU A 178 -2.00 -13.88 16.90
N GLU A 179 -2.44 -13.65 15.67
CA GLU A 179 -2.18 -12.42 14.95
C GLU A 179 -2.65 -11.22 15.76
N GLU A 180 -3.81 -11.23 16.43
CA GLU A 180 -4.30 -10.12 17.29
C GLU A 180 -3.42 -9.83 18.52
N PHE A 181 -2.59 -10.78 18.93
CA PHE A 181 -1.65 -10.60 20.03
C PHE A 181 -0.21 -10.40 19.56
N GLN A 182 0.04 -10.28 18.25
CA GLN A 182 1.40 -10.17 17.68
C GLN A 182 2.36 -11.25 18.21
N SER A 183 1.84 -12.43 18.50
CA SER A 183 2.62 -13.42 19.23
C SER A 183 3.23 -14.43 18.26
N SER A 184 4.53 -14.68 18.35
CA SER A 184 5.12 -15.83 17.65
C SER A 184 4.65 -17.11 18.33
N ALA A 185 4.41 -18.17 17.57
CA ALA A 185 3.88 -19.39 18.16
C ALA A 185 4.40 -20.65 17.48
N ASN A 186 4.62 -21.69 18.28
CA ASN A 186 4.80 -23.05 17.83
C ASN A 186 3.69 -23.89 18.49
N ILE A 187 2.69 -24.27 17.70
CA ILE A 187 1.44 -24.86 18.17
C ILE A 187 1.11 -26.10 17.35
N LYS A 188 0.60 -27.12 18.03
CA LYS A 188 -0.02 -28.30 17.44
C LYS A 188 -1.42 -28.48 17.99
N CYS A 189 -2.32 -29.00 17.15
CA CYS A 189 -3.67 -29.33 17.55
C CYS A 189 -3.99 -30.80 17.36
N GLU A 190 -4.73 -31.35 18.32
CA GLU A 190 -5.44 -32.61 18.19
C GLU A 190 -6.93 -32.29 18.04
N LEU A 191 -7.55 -32.81 16.97
CA LEU A 191 -8.96 -32.64 16.67
C LEU A 191 -9.64 -33.99 16.69
N ASN A 192 -10.58 -34.18 17.59
CA ASN A 192 -11.45 -35.36 17.60
C ASN A 192 -12.87 -34.92 17.24
N GLU A 193 -13.28 -35.22 16.01
CA GLU A 193 -14.62 -34.92 15.52
C GLU A 193 -15.47 -36.20 15.53
N GLU A 194 -16.56 -36.16 16.29
CA GLU A 194 -17.59 -37.20 16.31
C GLU A 194 -18.84 -36.62 15.64
N LYS A 195 -19.19 -37.14 14.46
CA LYS A 195 -20.43 -36.77 13.79
C LYS A 195 -21.58 -37.60 14.33
N ALA A 196 -22.63 -36.94 14.79
CA ALA A 196 -23.85 -37.57 15.24
C ALA A 196 -24.94 -37.47 14.17
N ASP A 197 -25.92 -38.38 14.23
CA ASP A 197 -27.14 -38.29 13.43
C ASP A 197 -27.99 -37.12 13.91
N PHE A 198 -28.82 -36.51 13.03
CA PHE A 198 -29.63 -35.29 13.22
C PHE A 198 -30.43 -35.16 14.55
N VAL A 199 -30.52 -36.21 15.35
CA VAL A 199 -31.18 -36.25 16.67
C VAL A 199 -30.24 -35.81 17.81
N GLN A 200 -28.92 -35.96 17.67
CA GLN A 200 -27.91 -35.56 18.66
C GLN A 200 -26.91 -34.58 18.03
N PRO A 201 -26.36 -33.63 18.80
CA PRO A 201 -25.33 -32.75 18.27
C PRO A 201 -24.05 -33.56 18.01
N SER A 202 -23.41 -33.28 16.89
CA SER A 202 -22.01 -33.64 16.64
C SER A 202 -21.11 -32.94 17.66
N ARG A 203 -19.93 -33.51 17.87
CA ARG A 203 -18.96 -33.06 18.86
C ARG A 203 -17.61 -32.82 18.21
N LEU A 204 -16.96 -31.71 18.54
CA LEU A 204 -15.58 -31.42 18.18
C LEU A 204 -14.79 -31.14 19.46
N GLU A 205 -13.91 -32.05 19.84
CA GLU A 205 -12.91 -31.80 20.87
C GLU A 205 -11.66 -31.21 20.22
N ILE A 206 -11.27 -30.02 20.70
CA ILE A 206 -10.08 -29.32 20.26
C ILE A 206 -9.10 -29.30 21.44
N LYS A 207 -7.92 -29.88 21.23
CA LYS A 207 -6.77 -29.70 22.13
C LYS A 207 -5.68 -28.96 21.39
N ILE A 208 -5.21 -27.86 21.96
CA ILE A 208 -4.14 -27.03 21.41
C ILE A 208 -3.02 -27.03 22.44
N LYS A 209 -1.83 -27.46 22.01
CA LYS A 209 -0.63 -27.46 22.83
C LYS A 209 0.51 -26.76 22.11
N GLY A 210 1.34 -26.06 22.87
CA GLY A 210 2.50 -25.39 22.30
C GLY A 210 3.03 -24.27 23.16
N GLU A 211 3.73 -23.35 22.51
CA GLU A 211 4.31 -22.18 23.15
C GLU A 211 4.01 -20.93 22.33
N ILE A 212 3.69 -19.84 23.04
CA ILE A 212 3.41 -18.53 22.49
C ILE A 212 4.42 -17.54 23.08
N SER A 213 5.05 -16.74 22.22
CA SER A 213 5.95 -15.66 22.58
C SER A 213 5.31 -14.32 22.29
N ASN A 214 5.25 -13.44 23.28
CA ASN A 214 4.85 -12.04 23.12
C ASN A 214 5.85 -11.15 23.85
N LYS A 215 6.47 -10.15 23.19
CA LYS A 215 7.40 -9.22 23.85
C LYS A 215 8.54 -9.92 24.61
N GLY A 216 9.01 -11.05 24.09
CA GLY A 216 10.06 -11.88 24.73
C GLY A 216 9.59 -12.73 25.91
N LYS A 217 8.31 -12.71 26.28
CA LYS A 217 7.71 -13.61 27.26
C LYS A 217 7.15 -14.85 26.56
N MET A 218 7.67 -16.01 26.94
CA MET A 218 7.22 -17.32 26.48
C MET A 218 6.16 -17.87 27.46
N GLU A 219 4.97 -18.19 26.96
CA GLU A 219 3.93 -18.88 27.71
C GLU A 219 3.62 -20.22 27.08
N LYS A 220 3.45 -21.24 27.92
CA LYS A 220 2.92 -22.52 27.46
C LYS A 220 1.43 -22.40 27.21
N LEU A 221 0.99 -22.91 26.06
CA LEU A 221 -0.41 -23.04 25.72
C LEU A 221 -0.83 -24.50 25.91
N ASP A 222 -1.89 -24.70 26.68
CA ASP A 222 -2.56 -25.98 26.89
C ASP A 222 -4.06 -25.69 27.02
N PHE A 223 -4.72 -25.64 25.87
CA PHE A 223 -6.15 -25.37 25.73
C PHE A 223 -6.85 -26.66 25.34
N SER A 224 -7.95 -26.99 26.02
CA SER A 224 -8.78 -28.14 25.68
C SER A 224 -10.24 -27.76 25.86
N LYS A 225 -11.03 -27.84 24.79
CA LYS A 225 -12.46 -27.58 24.86
C LYS A 225 -13.23 -28.49 23.91
N THR A 226 -14.45 -28.84 24.32
CA THR A 226 -15.41 -29.57 23.50
C THR A 226 -16.48 -28.60 23.03
N PHE A 227 -16.78 -28.65 21.73
CA PHE A 227 -17.85 -27.89 21.08
C PHE A 227 -18.92 -28.85 20.57
N LEU A 228 -20.18 -28.44 20.67
CA LEU A 228 -21.33 -29.20 20.20
C LEU A 228 -21.99 -28.46 19.02
N PHE A 229 -22.34 -29.18 17.96
CA PHE A 229 -22.93 -28.58 16.76
C PHE A 229 -23.78 -29.56 15.97
N PHE A 230 -24.81 -29.08 15.27
CA PHE A 230 -25.69 -29.93 14.47
C PHE A 230 -25.30 -30.04 13.00
N SER A 231 -24.62 -29.03 12.44
CA SER A 231 -24.32 -28.99 11.00
C SER A 231 -22.85 -28.75 10.72
N ASN A 232 -22.30 -27.62 11.16
CA ASN A 232 -20.90 -27.26 10.99
C ASN A 232 -20.28 -26.92 12.35
N PRO A 233 -18.97 -27.13 12.55
CA PRO A 233 -18.28 -26.67 13.74
C PRO A 233 -18.55 -25.18 14.01
N PRO A 234 -18.75 -24.78 15.28
CA PRO A 234 -19.11 -23.41 15.61
C PRO A 234 -17.86 -22.52 15.58
N TYR A 235 -17.39 -22.16 14.37
CA TYR A 235 -16.10 -21.50 14.17
C TYR A 235 -15.96 -20.16 14.90
N ASP A 236 -17.03 -19.37 14.99
CA ASP A 236 -17.03 -18.10 15.73
C ASP A 236 -16.84 -18.34 17.23
N GLU A 237 -17.54 -19.32 17.81
CA GLU A 237 -17.40 -19.70 19.22
C GLU A 237 -16.01 -20.29 19.50
N ILE A 238 -15.48 -21.13 18.60
CA ILE A 238 -14.12 -21.66 18.69
C ILE A 238 -13.11 -20.51 18.71
N LYS A 239 -13.25 -19.52 17.82
CA LYS A 239 -12.39 -18.34 17.77
C LYS A 239 -12.46 -17.56 19.08
N GLU A 240 -13.66 -17.26 19.56
CA GLU A 240 -13.89 -16.49 20.78
C GLU A 240 -13.27 -17.18 22.00
N GLU A 241 -13.43 -18.49 22.13
CA GLU A 241 -12.87 -19.27 23.25
C GLU A 241 -11.35 -19.30 23.25
N ILE A 242 -10.74 -19.51 22.08
CA ILE A 242 -9.27 -19.47 21.93
C ILE A 242 -8.76 -18.05 22.21
N GLN A 243 -9.47 -17.02 21.74
CA GLN A 243 -9.15 -15.62 21.98
C GLN A 243 -9.25 -15.26 23.47
N ASN A 244 -10.28 -15.70 24.17
CA ASN A 244 -10.44 -15.49 25.60
C ASN A 244 -9.33 -16.18 26.40
N TYR A 245 -8.99 -17.42 26.04
CA TYR A 245 -7.88 -18.14 26.65
C TYR A 245 -6.52 -17.44 26.45
N ILE A 246 -6.25 -16.93 25.25
CA ILE A 246 -5.00 -16.20 24.99
C ILE A 246 -5.02 -14.84 25.68
N SER A 247 -6.16 -14.16 25.71
CA SER A 247 -6.35 -12.85 26.38
C SER A 247 -6.10 -12.90 27.88
N SER A 248 -6.37 -14.04 28.53
CA SER A 248 -6.09 -14.19 29.96
C SER A 248 -4.59 -14.27 30.27
N LYS A 249 -3.74 -14.51 29.27
CA LYS A 249 -2.27 -14.63 29.41
C LYS A 249 -1.55 -13.41 28.83
N PHE A 250 -2.06 -12.86 27.73
CA PHE A 250 -1.47 -11.75 27.02
C PHE A 250 -2.49 -10.64 26.82
N GLY A 251 -2.10 -9.40 27.13
CA GLY A 251 -2.89 -8.25 26.70
C GLY A 251 -2.90 -8.15 25.18
N LYS A 252 -4.05 -7.79 24.59
CA LYS A 252 -4.09 -7.43 23.16
C LYS A 252 -3.06 -6.34 22.90
N THR A 253 -2.12 -6.65 22.03
CA THR A 253 -1.05 -5.70 21.65
C THR A 253 -1.39 -4.98 20.35
N LYS A 254 -2.44 -5.41 19.65
CA LYS A 254 -2.61 -5.05 18.25
C LYS A 254 -3.72 -4.07 17.97
N LYS A 255 -3.35 -3.16 17.08
CA LYS A 255 -4.18 -2.26 16.31
C LYS A 255 -4.67 -2.97 15.05
N ILE A 256 -5.41 -4.06 15.18
CA ILE A 256 -6.10 -4.69 14.04
C ILE A 256 -7.59 -4.66 14.29
N GLU A 257 -8.33 -4.22 13.28
CA GLU A 257 -9.78 -4.24 13.23
C GLU A 257 -10.28 -5.25 12.20
N GLU A 258 -11.53 -5.65 12.36
CA GLU A 258 -12.21 -6.59 11.47
C GLU A 258 -13.40 -5.90 10.80
N GLN A 259 -13.54 -6.11 9.50
CA GLN A 259 -14.74 -5.78 8.74
C GLN A 259 -15.26 -7.06 8.07
N LYS A 260 -16.49 -7.44 8.41
CA LYS A 260 -17.22 -8.50 7.70
C LYS A 260 -17.98 -7.89 6.53
N ILE A 261 -17.92 -8.54 5.38
CA ILE A 261 -18.74 -8.20 4.21
C ILE A 261 -19.40 -9.45 3.66
N LEU A 262 -20.61 -9.30 3.16
CA LEU A 262 -21.28 -10.33 2.38
C LEU A 262 -21.21 -9.95 0.91
N VAL A 263 -20.66 -10.83 0.08
CA VAL A 263 -20.38 -10.57 -1.33
C VAL A 263 -21.11 -11.57 -2.22
N ILE A 264 -21.71 -11.09 -3.30
CA ILE A 264 -22.34 -11.92 -4.33
C ILE A 264 -21.57 -11.71 -5.63
N VAL A 265 -20.94 -12.78 -6.14
CA VAL A 265 -20.00 -12.72 -7.27
C VAL A 265 -20.13 -13.96 -8.16
N LYS A 266 -19.59 -13.93 -9.38
CA LYS A 266 -19.42 -15.15 -10.19
C LYS A 266 -18.39 -16.08 -9.55
N LYS A 267 -18.52 -17.39 -9.78
CA LYS A 267 -17.69 -18.44 -9.16
C LYS A 267 -16.17 -18.23 -9.32
N ASP A 268 -15.75 -17.76 -10.48
CA ASP A 268 -14.35 -17.48 -10.85
C ASP A 268 -13.81 -16.18 -10.24
N LYS A 269 -14.69 -15.26 -9.80
CA LYS A 269 -14.33 -13.92 -9.33
C LYS A 269 -14.04 -13.81 -7.84
N LEU A 270 -14.51 -14.75 -7.01
CA LEU A 270 -14.25 -14.70 -5.56
C LEU A 270 -12.75 -14.72 -5.24
N ASN A 271 -11.98 -15.57 -5.93
CA ASN A 271 -10.54 -15.66 -5.74
C ASN A 271 -9.82 -14.39 -6.20
N GLU A 272 -10.33 -13.72 -7.23
CA GLU A 272 -9.80 -12.45 -7.74
C GLU A 272 -9.96 -11.34 -6.69
N ILE A 273 -11.13 -11.24 -6.05
CA ILE A 273 -11.41 -10.29 -4.97
C ILE A 273 -10.50 -10.55 -3.77
N ILE A 274 -10.43 -11.80 -3.32
CA ILE A 274 -9.58 -12.19 -2.18
C ILE A 274 -8.11 -11.86 -2.47
N SER A 275 -7.62 -12.22 -3.67
CA SER A 275 -6.26 -11.91 -4.09
C SER A 275 -6.00 -10.40 -4.15
N SER A 276 -6.94 -9.63 -4.71
CA SER A 276 -6.80 -8.18 -4.85
C SER A 276 -6.79 -7.48 -3.49
N LEU A 277 -7.67 -7.87 -2.57
CA LEU A 277 -7.67 -7.36 -1.20
C LEU A 277 -6.37 -7.70 -0.47
N ARG A 278 -5.86 -8.94 -0.59
CA ARG A 278 -4.60 -9.36 0.05
C ARG A 278 -3.39 -8.57 -0.42
N LYS A 279 -3.40 -8.10 -1.67
CA LYS A 279 -2.33 -7.27 -2.25
C LYS A 279 -2.32 -5.84 -1.73
N LYS A 280 -3.35 -5.39 -1.00
CA LYS A 280 -3.40 -4.01 -0.48
C LYS A 280 -2.61 -3.85 0.80
N ALA A 281 -1.84 -2.77 0.90
CA ALA A 281 -0.96 -2.50 2.04
C ALA A 281 -1.72 -2.39 3.37
N PHE A 282 -2.94 -1.86 3.34
CA PHE A 282 -3.80 -1.70 4.52
C PHE A 282 -4.35 -3.03 5.05
N ILE A 283 -4.40 -4.05 4.19
CA ILE A 283 -5.01 -5.33 4.52
C ILE A 283 -3.98 -6.23 5.17
N TYR A 284 -4.26 -6.58 6.41
CA TYR A 284 -3.48 -7.54 7.15
C TYR A 284 -3.75 -8.96 6.64
N SER A 285 -5.02 -9.35 6.58
CA SER A 285 -5.46 -10.66 6.08
C SER A 285 -6.89 -10.64 5.54
N VAL A 286 -7.22 -11.63 4.72
CA VAL A 286 -8.56 -11.84 4.14
C VAL A 286 -8.94 -13.30 4.28
N ILE A 287 -10.05 -13.57 4.97
CA ILE A 287 -10.53 -14.91 5.32
C ILE A 287 -11.94 -15.10 4.75
N PRO A 288 -12.15 -16.02 3.80
CA PRO A 288 -13.49 -16.42 3.38
C PRO A 288 -14.11 -17.35 4.45
N PHE A 289 -15.28 -17.01 4.98
CA PHE A 289 -15.95 -17.76 6.06
C PHE A 289 -17.09 -18.66 5.56
N TYR A 290 -17.87 -18.18 4.61
CA TYR A 290 -19.05 -18.88 4.11
C TYR A 290 -19.07 -18.80 2.60
N VAL A 291 -19.31 -19.91 1.90
CA VAL A 291 -19.40 -19.98 0.43
C VAL A 291 -20.63 -20.80 0.06
N LEU A 292 -21.74 -20.11 -0.22
CA LEU A 292 -22.92 -20.73 -0.82
C LEU A 292 -22.82 -20.63 -2.33
N ARG A 293 -22.98 -21.75 -3.01
CA ARG A 293 -23.09 -21.79 -4.47
C ARG A 293 -24.56 -21.76 -4.85
N ASP A 294 -24.94 -20.78 -5.65
CA ASP A 294 -26.26 -20.65 -6.25
C ASP A 294 -26.09 -20.54 -7.76
N GLY A 295 -26.15 -21.68 -8.45
CA GLY A 295 -25.84 -21.77 -9.89
C GLY A 295 -24.42 -21.29 -10.22
N GLU A 296 -24.34 -20.24 -11.04
CA GLU A 296 -23.07 -19.61 -11.45
C GLU A 296 -22.53 -18.57 -10.44
N LYS A 297 -23.35 -18.21 -9.45
CA LYS A 297 -22.98 -17.23 -8.43
C LYS A 297 -22.52 -17.91 -7.15
N ILE A 298 -21.57 -17.25 -6.49
CA ILE A 298 -21.18 -17.52 -5.12
C ILE A 298 -21.67 -16.36 -4.27
N LYS A 299 -22.38 -16.69 -3.20
CA LYS A 299 -22.58 -15.80 -2.05
C LYS A 299 -21.54 -16.16 -1.01
N SER A 300 -20.65 -15.22 -0.69
CA SER A 300 -19.56 -15.44 0.25
C SER A 300 -19.53 -14.39 1.36
N GLU A 301 -19.37 -14.83 2.60
CA GLU A 301 -18.92 -13.90 3.65
C GLU A 301 -17.39 -13.83 3.62
N ILE A 302 -16.85 -12.61 3.58
CA ILE A 302 -15.41 -12.34 3.64
C ILE A 302 -15.14 -11.49 4.88
N VAL A 303 -14.19 -11.95 5.70
CA VAL A 303 -13.66 -11.19 6.83
C VAL A 303 -12.36 -10.53 6.40
N ILE A 304 -12.36 -9.21 6.40
CA ILE A 304 -11.24 -8.35 6.04
C ILE A 304 -10.63 -7.81 7.34
N ARG A 305 -9.36 -8.08 7.56
CA ARG A 305 -8.62 -7.54 8.70
C ARG A 305 -7.64 -6.48 8.23
N TYR A 306 -7.60 -5.36 8.94
CA TYR A 306 -6.80 -4.20 8.58
C TYR A 306 -6.19 -3.53 9.80
N PHE A 307 -5.16 -2.72 9.58
CA PHE A 307 -4.52 -1.96 10.67
C PHE A 307 -5.47 -0.86 11.17
N SER A 308 -5.77 -0.82 12.47
CA SER A 308 -6.72 0.11 13.09
C SER A 308 -6.27 1.57 13.03
N ASP A 309 -5.01 1.83 12.69
CA ASP A 309 -4.54 3.17 12.39
C ASP A 309 -5.16 3.71 11.09
N ILE A 310 -5.66 2.84 10.21
CA ILE A 310 -6.32 3.16 8.94
C ILE A 310 -7.81 3.39 9.19
N PRO A 311 -8.40 4.51 8.71
CA PRO A 311 -9.83 4.77 8.88
C PRO A 311 -10.70 3.69 8.24
N GLN A 312 -11.71 3.20 8.97
CA GLN A 312 -12.65 2.20 8.48
C GLN A 312 -13.32 2.60 7.15
N GLU A 313 -13.65 3.88 6.98
CA GLU A 313 -14.22 4.40 5.72
C GLU A 313 -13.30 4.17 4.51
N THR A 314 -11.98 4.26 4.72
CA THR A 314 -10.99 3.97 3.66
C THR A 314 -11.05 2.50 3.26
N ILE A 315 -11.16 1.59 4.24
CA ILE A 315 -11.28 0.15 4.01
C ILE A 315 -12.58 -0.19 3.31
N LEU A 316 -13.70 0.39 3.75
CA LEU A 316 -15.00 0.18 3.14
C LEU A 316 -15.02 0.66 1.69
N SER A 317 -14.50 1.86 1.43
CA SER A 317 -14.41 2.44 0.09
C SER A 317 -13.54 1.59 -0.85
N MET A 318 -12.36 1.18 -0.39
CA MET A 318 -11.45 0.29 -1.13
C MET A 318 -12.10 -1.05 -1.46
N THR A 319 -12.79 -1.63 -0.47
CA THR A 319 -13.45 -2.92 -0.61
C THR A 319 -14.58 -2.85 -1.64
N LYS A 320 -15.40 -1.79 -1.59
CA LYS A 320 -16.46 -1.53 -2.59
C LYS A 320 -15.88 -1.39 -4.01
N ASP A 321 -14.79 -0.65 -4.17
CA ASP A 321 -14.12 -0.48 -5.46
C ASP A 321 -13.59 -1.81 -6.03
N ILE A 322 -12.91 -2.62 -5.20
CA ILE A 322 -12.40 -3.94 -5.63
C ILE A 322 -13.54 -4.90 -6.00
N VAL A 323 -14.57 -4.98 -5.17
CA VAL A 323 -15.72 -5.87 -5.42
C VAL A 323 -16.44 -5.47 -6.71
N SER A 324 -16.69 -4.17 -6.91
CA SER A 324 -17.34 -3.64 -8.12
C SER A 324 -16.53 -3.94 -9.39
N LYS A 325 -15.21 -3.77 -9.36
CA LYS A 325 -14.31 -4.10 -10.49
C LYS A 325 -14.33 -5.59 -10.86
N SER A 326 -14.62 -6.46 -9.91
CA SER A 326 -14.77 -7.90 -10.13
C SER A 326 -16.22 -8.32 -10.41
N GLU A 327 -17.09 -7.38 -10.80
CA GLU A 327 -18.52 -7.61 -11.10
C GLU A 327 -19.31 -8.19 -9.91
N GLY A 328 -18.85 -7.90 -8.69
CA GLY A 328 -19.49 -8.32 -7.45
C GLY A 328 -20.39 -7.26 -6.84
N GLU A 329 -21.23 -7.69 -5.92
CA GLU A 329 -22.09 -6.83 -5.10
C GLU A 329 -21.82 -7.09 -3.61
N ILE A 330 -21.76 -6.02 -2.81
CA ILE A 330 -21.76 -6.12 -1.34
C ILE A 330 -23.20 -5.94 -0.88
N THR A 331 -23.72 -6.91 -0.13
CA THR A 331 -25.04 -6.83 0.52
C THR A 331 -24.88 -6.49 1.99
N GLU A 332 -25.77 -5.65 2.52
CA GLU A 332 -25.83 -5.27 3.94
C GLU A 332 -26.40 -6.39 4.83
#